data_AF-A0A7L2L635-F1
#
_entry.id   AF-A0A7L2L635-F1
#
_cell.length_a   1.000
_cell.length_b   1.000
_cell.length_c   1.000
_cell.angle_alpha   90.00
_cell.angle_beta   90.00
_cell.angle_gamma   90.00
#
_symmetry.space_group_name_H-M   'P 1'
#
loop_
_entity.id
_entity.type
_entity.pdbx_description
1 polymer ?
#
loop_
_entity_poly.entity_id
_entity_poly.type
_entity_poly.pdbx_seq_one_letter_code
_entity_poly.pdbx_strand_id
1 'polypeptide(L)'
;YDAVPMQSSVVLCSCSSPSMVRNQADSSTPSVISTCGSRQGSNMEDTAPESRSNSNSLQQHTGQQPPQPRKKRPDDFKFGKILGEGSFSTVVLARELASSREYAIKILEKRHIIKENKVPYVTRERDVMSRLDHPFFVKLYFTFQDDEKLYFGLSYAKNGELLKYIRKIGSFDETCTRFYTAEIVSALEYLHGKGIIHRDLKPENILLNEDMHIQITDFGTAKVLSADSRQARANSFVGTAQYVSPELLTEKSACKSSDLWALGCIIYQLVAGLPPFRAGNEYLIFQKIIKLEYDFPEKFFPKAKDLVEKLLVLDATNRLGCEEMGGYGPLKAHPFFESIVWENLHLQTPPKLTAYLPAMSEDDEDCYGNYDNLLSQFGCMQVSSSASSHSLSAAETSTPQTSGGNIEQYIHDLDNNSFELDLQFSEDEKRLLLAKQAGGNPWHQFVENNLILKMGPVDKRKGLFARRRQLLLTEGPHLYYVDPVNKVLKGEIPWSLELRPEAKNFKTFFVHTPNRTYYLMDPSGNAHKWCKKIHEVWRHRYHQNAAK
;
A
#
# COMPACT_ATOMS: atom_id res chain seq x y z
N TYR A 1 -58.35 12.71 15.34
CA TYR A 1 -57.21 12.93 16.24
C TYR A 1 -55.89 12.79 15.50
N ASP A 2 -55.76 13.54 14.41
CA ASP A 2 -54.82 14.65 14.28
C ASP A 2 -53.34 14.34 14.56
N ALA A 3 -52.57 14.22 13.47
CA ALA A 3 -51.12 14.24 13.50
C ALA A 3 -50.62 15.69 13.53
N VAL A 4 -49.69 16.00 14.45
CA VAL A 4 -49.00 17.29 14.54
C VAL A 4 -47.50 17.06 14.67
N PRO A 5 -46.68 17.43 13.66
CA PRO A 5 -45.23 17.43 13.78
C PRO A 5 -44.72 18.78 14.32
N MET A 6 -43.94 18.75 15.40
CA MET A 6 -43.20 19.90 15.93
C MET A 6 -41.76 19.95 15.37
N GLN A 7 -41.21 21.15 15.24
CA GLN A 7 -39.93 21.42 14.59
C GLN A 7 -38.78 21.64 15.59
N SER A 8 -37.57 21.21 15.24
CA SER A 8 -36.29 21.86 15.58
C SER A 8 -35.20 21.14 14.76
N SER A 9 -34.56 21.66 13.71
CA SER A 9 -33.96 22.96 13.35
C SER A 9 -32.42 22.82 13.29
N VAL A 10 -31.85 22.88 12.09
CA VAL A 10 -30.41 23.05 11.84
C VAL A 10 -30.25 24.19 10.84
N VAL A 11 -29.43 25.18 11.16
CA VAL A 11 -29.27 26.40 10.34
C VAL A 11 -28.26 26.14 9.23
N LEU A 12 -28.70 26.21 7.98
CA LEU A 12 -27.84 26.34 6.81
C LEU A 12 -27.85 27.78 6.32
N CYS A 13 -26.70 28.47 6.38
CA CYS A 13 -26.58 29.84 5.90
C CYS A 13 -26.44 29.85 4.36
N SER A 14 -27.47 30.32 3.66
CA SER A 14 -27.50 30.40 2.19
C SER A 14 -27.23 31.82 1.70
N CYS A 15 -26.17 32.02 0.91
CA CYS A 15 -25.92 33.30 0.23
C CYS A 15 -26.56 33.28 -1.17
N SER A 16 -27.46 34.23 -1.42
CA SER A 16 -28.31 34.28 -2.61
C SER A 16 -27.57 34.70 -3.88
N SER A 17 -27.92 34.06 -5.00
CA SER A 17 -27.58 34.53 -6.35
C SER A 17 -28.84 35.08 -7.04
N PRO A 18 -28.85 36.31 -7.57
CA PRO A 18 -29.97 36.82 -8.35
C PRO A 18 -29.82 36.46 -9.83
N SER A 19 -30.76 35.67 -10.37
CA SER A 19 -30.90 35.41 -11.80
C SER A 19 -32.13 36.13 -12.35
N MET A 20 -31.96 37.00 -13.35
CA MET A 20 -33.07 37.48 -14.17
C MET A 20 -32.72 37.44 -15.66
N VAL A 21 -33.63 36.88 -16.45
CA VAL A 21 -33.55 36.79 -17.91
C VAL A 21 -34.87 37.33 -18.46
N ARG A 22 -34.83 38.26 -19.41
CA ARG A 22 -35.88 38.38 -20.43
C ARG A 22 -35.36 39.06 -21.70
N ASN A 23 -35.81 38.54 -22.84
CA ASN A 23 -35.46 39.03 -24.18
C ASN A 23 -36.48 40.06 -24.66
N GLN A 24 -36.06 41.02 -25.50
CA GLN A 24 -36.50 41.09 -26.91
C GLN A 24 -35.69 42.13 -27.72
N ALA A 25 -36.02 42.28 -29.01
CA ALA A 25 -35.31 43.06 -30.04
C ALA A 25 -35.57 44.60 -29.87
N ASP A 26 -34.99 45.54 -30.65
CA ASP A 26 -34.83 45.48 -32.11
C ASP A 26 -33.89 46.55 -32.74
N SER A 27 -33.43 46.25 -33.97
CA SER A 27 -33.05 47.17 -35.06
C SER A 27 -31.79 48.10 -35.02
N SER A 28 -31.29 48.36 -36.26
CA SER A 28 -30.51 49.52 -36.75
C SER A 28 -28.98 49.66 -36.55
N THR A 29 -28.26 49.51 -37.69
CA THR A 29 -26.96 50.13 -38.07
C THR A 29 -27.21 51.56 -38.66
N PRO A 30 -26.23 52.45 -39.00
CA PRO A 30 -24.82 52.18 -39.41
C PRO A 30 -23.73 53.27 -39.09
N SER A 31 -22.54 53.10 -39.70
CA SER A 31 -21.61 54.15 -40.22
C SER A 31 -20.25 54.41 -39.54
N VAL A 32 -19.19 53.90 -40.20
CA VAL A 32 -18.00 54.61 -40.74
C VAL A 32 -17.44 55.87 -40.02
N ILE A 33 -16.13 55.86 -39.69
CA ILE A 33 -15.11 56.88 -40.09
C ILE A 33 -13.69 56.48 -39.65
N SER A 34 -12.74 56.46 -40.58
CA SER A 34 -11.34 56.93 -40.42
C SER A 34 -10.62 56.90 -41.77
N THR A 35 -9.74 57.87 -42.03
CA THR A 35 -9.27 58.19 -43.38
C THR A 35 -7.76 58.49 -43.48
N CYS A 36 -7.20 58.07 -44.62
CA CYS A 36 -6.01 58.63 -45.32
C CYS A 36 -4.62 58.56 -44.66
N GLY A 37 -3.60 58.28 -45.49
CA GLY A 37 -2.18 58.22 -45.11
C GLY A 37 -1.26 57.82 -46.27
N SER A 38 -1.36 58.48 -47.41
CA SER A 38 -0.86 58.00 -48.72
C SER A 38 0.61 58.35 -49.04
N ARG A 39 1.27 57.48 -49.83
CA ARG A 39 2.32 57.74 -50.86
C ARG A 39 2.43 56.47 -51.74
N GLN A 40 2.11 56.52 -53.04
CA GLN A 40 2.96 56.88 -54.19
C GLN A 40 4.21 55.97 -54.34
N GLY A 41 4.41 55.25 -55.45
CA GLY A 41 3.59 55.06 -56.67
C GLY A 41 4.29 54.21 -57.75
N SER A 42 3.59 53.93 -58.87
CA SER A 42 4.01 53.61 -60.26
C SER A 42 5.49 53.27 -60.59
N ASN A 43 5.88 52.36 -61.51
CA ASN A 43 5.20 51.46 -62.50
C ASN A 43 6.22 50.31 -62.86
N MET A 44 6.25 49.51 -63.96
CA MET A 44 5.60 49.44 -65.29
C MET A 44 5.63 47.98 -65.85
N GLU A 45 5.45 47.79 -67.16
CA GLU A 45 5.68 46.58 -68.01
C GLU A 45 7.19 46.16 -68.07
N ASP A 46 7.67 45.05 -68.67
CA ASP A 46 7.31 44.43 -69.97
C ASP A 46 7.76 42.93 -70.14
N THR A 47 7.91 42.46 -71.39
CA THR A 47 7.70 41.08 -71.88
C THR A 47 8.98 40.22 -72.05
N ALA A 48 8.82 38.90 -72.18
CA ALA A 48 9.88 37.89 -72.31
C ALA A 48 10.43 37.67 -73.75
N PRO A 49 11.54 36.91 -73.89
CA PRO A 49 11.74 36.02 -75.04
C PRO A 49 12.15 34.57 -74.68
N GLU A 50 12.17 33.66 -75.67
CA GLU A 50 12.25 32.19 -75.49
C GLU A 50 13.59 31.51 -75.84
N SER A 51 13.79 30.29 -75.29
CA SER A 51 14.58 29.16 -75.83
C SER A 51 16.13 29.28 -75.86
N ARG A 52 16.93 28.27 -75.48
CA ARG A 52 17.04 26.90 -76.05
C ARG A 52 17.74 25.89 -75.12
N SER A 53 17.73 24.62 -75.53
CA SER A 53 18.41 23.43 -74.97
C SER A 53 19.91 23.63 -74.64
N ASN A 54 20.50 22.96 -73.62
CA ASN A 54 20.71 21.50 -73.66
C ASN A 54 21.02 20.80 -72.31
N SER A 55 20.94 19.47 -72.36
CA SER A 55 21.32 18.43 -71.39
C SER A 55 22.27 18.76 -70.22
N ASN A 56 21.89 18.38 -69.00
CA ASN A 56 22.75 17.55 -68.13
C ASN A 56 21.93 16.74 -67.11
N SER A 57 22.44 15.57 -66.71
CA SER A 57 21.72 14.59 -65.87
C SER A 57 21.92 14.85 -64.38
N LEU A 58 20.81 14.93 -63.63
CA LEU A 58 20.80 14.96 -62.16
C LEU A 58 19.86 13.88 -61.64
N GLN A 59 20.40 12.97 -60.82
CA GLN A 59 19.64 11.91 -60.18
C GLN A 59 18.71 12.50 -59.12
N GLN A 60 17.39 12.30 -59.25
CA GLN A 60 16.46 12.56 -58.16
C GLN A 60 16.63 11.49 -57.08
N HIS A 61 17.50 11.74 -56.10
CA HIS A 61 17.41 11.08 -54.81
C HIS A 61 16.10 11.49 -54.13
N THR A 62 15.04 10.73 -54.36
CA THR A 62 13.80 10.81 -53.60
C THR A 62 14.07 10.32 -52.18
N GLY A 63 14.45 11.26 -51.31
CA GLY A 63 14.72 11.01 -49.89
C GLY A 63 13.47 10.51 -49.17
N GLN A 64 13.27 9.19 -49.16
CA GLN A 64 12.22 8.56 -48.38
C GLN A 64 12.47 8.85 -46.90
N GLN A 65 11.53 9.55 -46.26
CA GLN A 65 11.52 9.65 -44.81
C GLN A 65 11.42 8.24 -44.22
N PRO A 66 12.13 7.92 -43.12
CA PRO A 66 12.04 6.61 -42.51
C PRO A 66 10.58 6.31 -42.12
N PRO A 67 10.07 5.10 -42.41
CA PRO A 67 8.65 4.81 -42.26
C PRO A 67 8.21 4.96 -40.80
N GLN A 68 7.24 5.85 -40.58
CA GLN A 68 6.59 6.05 -39.27
C GLN A 68 6.09 4.70 -38.74
N PRO A 69 6.42 4.32 -37.49
CA PRO A 69 6.05 3.02 -36.95
C PRO A 69 4.53 2.86 -36.91
N ARG A 70 4.02 1.75 -37.50
CA ARG A 70 2.59 1.46 -37.56
C ARG A 70 1.96 1.53 -36.17
N LYS A 71 0.86 2.30 -36.03
CA LYS A 71 0.04 2.29 -34.81
C LYS A 71 -0.43 0.85 -34.56
N LYS A 72 -0.10 0.33 -33.37
CA LYS A 72 -0.41 -1.04 -32.96
C LYS A 72 -1.92 -1.21 -32.74
N ARG A 73 -2.39 -2.45 -32.87
CA ARG A 73 -3.78 -2.91 -32.71
C ARG A 73 -3.82 -4.14 -31.78
N PRO A 74 -4.99 -4.57 -31.26
CA PRO A 74 -5.09 -5.80 -30.48
C PRO A 74 -4.49 -7.02 -31.20
N ASP A 75 -4.74 -7.12 -32.52
CA ASP A 75 -4.30 -8.22 -33.38
C ASP A 75 -2.77 -8.33 -33.54
N ASP A 76 -2.00 -7.28 -33.18
CA ASP A 76 -0.54 -7.32 -33.18
C ASP A 76 0.03 -8.11 -31.98
N PHE A 77 -0.82 -8.61 -31.07
CA PHE A 77 -0.44 -9.26 -29.83
C PHE A 77 -1.14 -10.61 -29.59
N LYS A 78 -0.38 -11.56 -29.03
CA LYS A 78 -0.94 -12.72 -28.32
C LYS A 78 -1.11 -12.37 -26.84
N PHE A 79 -2.35 -12.16 -26.42
CA PHE A 79 -2.70 -12.02 -24.99
C PHE A 79 -2.55 -13.36 -24.24
N GLY A 80 -2.18 -13.28 -22.97
CA GLY A 80 -1.95 -14.41 -22.07
C GLY A 80 -2.63 -14.22 -20.72
N LYS A 81 -1.94 -14.54 -19.62
CA LYS A 81 -2.49 -14.43 -18.26
C LYS A 81 -2.85 -12.99 -17.89
N ILE A 82 -3.93 -12.82 -17.13
CA ILE A 82 -4.20 -11.59 -16.38
C ILE A 82 -3.10 -11.41 -15.32
N LEU A 83 -2.63 -10.18 -15.15
CA LEU A 83 -1.61 -9.78 -14.18
C LEU A 83 -2.20 -9.02 -13.00
N GLY A 84 -3.34 -8.35 -13.19
CA GLY A 84 -4.07 -7.65 -12.14
C GLY A 84 -5.37 -7.04 -12.67
N GLU A 85 -6.32 -6.80 -11.76
CA GLU A 85 -7.63 -6.24 -12.06
C GLU A 85 -7.89 -5.03 -11.15
N GLY A 86 -8.36 -3.93 -11.75
CA GLY A 86 -8.75 -2.71 -11.06
C GLY A 86 -10.14 -2.27 -11.52
N SER A 87 -10.74 -1.33 -10.79
CA SER A 87 -12.17 -0.99 -10.89
C SER A 87 -12.68 -0.58 -12.28
N PHE A 88 -11.82 -0.14 -13.20
CA PHE A 88 -12.15 0.16 -14.59
C PHE A 88 -11.06 -0.30 -15.59
N SER A 89 -10.16 -1.21 -15.19
CA SER A 89 -9.06 -1.68 -16.04
C SER A 89 -8.53 -3.07 -15.69
N THR A 90 -8.23 -3.87 -16.70
CA THR A 90 -7.55 -5.17 -16.57
C THR A 90 -6.14 -5.08 -17.14
N VAL A 91 -5.13 -5.55 -16.41
CA VAL A 91 -3.75 -5.66 -16.90
C VAL A 91 -3.50 -7.09 -17.35
N VAL A 92 -3.07 -7.27 -18.61
CA VAL A 92 -2.86 -8.60 -19.22
C VAL A 92 -1.42 -8.70 -19.74
N LEU A 93 -0.77 -9.84 -19.50
CA LEU A 93 0.51 -10.16 -20.15
C LEU A 93 0.25 -10.40 -21.63
N ALA A 94 0.91 -9.65 -22.50
CA ALA A 94 0.78 -9.79 -23.95
C ALA A 94 2.16 -9.88 -24.61
N ARG A 95 2.27 -10.73 -25.64
CA ARG A 95 3.48 -10.85 -26.47
C ARG A 95 3.21 -10.29 -27.85
N GLU A 96 4.00 -9.31 -28.28
CA GLU A 96 3.92 -8.76 -29.64
C GLU A 96 4.34 -9.81 -30.67
N LEU A 97 3.51 -10.05 -31.68
CA LEU A 97 3.75 -11.10 -32.68
C LEU A 97 5.00 -10.80 -33.53
N ALA A 98 5.20 -9.53 -33.92
CA ALA A 98 6.28 -9.11 -34.81
C ALA A 98 7.67 -9.07 -34.16
N SER A 99 7.75 -8.86 -32.84
CA SER A 99 9.03 -8.69 -32.12
C SER A 99 9.28 -9.76 -31.06
N SER A 100 8.29 -10.61 -30.76
CA SER A 100 8.26 -11.55 -29.63
C SER A 100 8.48 -10.93 -28.24
N ARG A 101 8.48 -9.59 -28.11
CA ARG A 101 8.63 -8.88 -26.84
C ARG A 101 7.38 -8.98 -25.98
N GLU A 102 7.58 -9.03 -24.66
CA GLU A 102 6.51 -9.10 -23.67
C GLU A 102 6.21 -7.72 -23.09
N TYR A 103 4.91 -7.44 -22.93
CA TYR A 103 4.37 -6.19 -22.39
C TYR A 103 3.27 -6.51 -21.37
N ALA A 104 3.16 -5.67 -20.35
CA ALA A 104 1.94 -5.60 -19.54
C ALA A 104 1.00 -4.60 -20.22
N ILE A 105 -0.07 -5.08 -20.86
CA ILE A 105 -1.06 -4.20 -21.49
C ILE A 105 -2.18 -3.90 -20.49
N LYS A 106 -2.27 -2.65 -20.05
CA LYS A 106 -3.41 -2.13 -19.27
C LYS A 106 -4.53 -1.80 -20.25
N ILE A 107 -5.62 -2.56 -20.19
CA ILE A 107 -6.83 -2.42 -21.00
C ILE A 107 -7.86 -1.67 -20.15
N LEU A 108 -8.48 -0.62 -20.68
CA LEU A 108 -9.46 0.20 -19.96
C LEU A 108 -10.71 0.45 -20.82
N GLU A 109 -11.90 0.26 -20.26
CA GLU A 109 -13.16 0.36 -21.00
C GLU A 109 -13.68 1.81 -21.09
N LYS A 110 -13.82 2.35 -22.30
CA LYS A 110 -14.25 3.74 -22.53
C LYS A 110 -15.60 4.05 -21.89
N ARG A 111 -16.60 3.17 -22.06
CA ARG A 111 -17.95 3.33 -21.48
C ARG A 111 -17.89 3.45 -19.96
N HIS A 112 -17.08 2.61 -19.31
CA HIS A 112 -16.93 2.59 -17.85
C HIS A 112 -16.17 3.83 -17.34
N ILE A 113 -15.06 4.21 -18.00
CA ILE A 113 -14.27 5.41 -17.70
C ILE A 113 -15.13 6.68 -17.77
N ILE A 114 -16.00 6.79 -18.77
CA ILE A 114 -16.90 7.95 -18.96
C ILE A 114 -17.97 7.97 -17.86
N LYS A 115 -18.67 6.84 -17.64
CA LYS A 115 -19.72 6.71 -16.61
C LYS A 115 -19.25 7.11 -15.21
N GLU A 116 -18.07 6.64 -14.82
CA GLU A 116 -17.50 6.85 -13.48
C GLU A 116 -16.64 8.15 -13.39
N ASN A 117 -16.73 9.02 -14.39
CA ASN A 117 -16.02 10.31 -14.49
C ASN A 117 -14.48 10.17 -14.34
N LYS A 118 -13.89 9.04 -14.77
CA LYS A 118 -12.46 8.73 -14.62
C LYS A 118 -11.58 9.25 -15.76
N VAL A 119 -12.16 9.85 -16.81
CA VAL A 119 -11.41 10.43 -17.95
C VAL A 119 -10.21 11.30 -17.51
N PRO A 120 -10.31 12.19 -16.50
CA PRO A 120 -9.17 13.01 -16.07
C PRO A 120 -8.03 12.22 -15.39
N TYR A 121 -8.30 11.01 -14.88
CA TYR A 121 -7.30 10.13 -14.27
C TYR A 121 -6.55 9.35 -15.34
N VAL A 122 -7.27 8.77 -16.31
CA VAL A 122 -6.66 7.99 -17.41
C VAL A 122 -5.79 8.87 -18.32
N THR A 123 -6.25 10.07 -18.64
CA THR A 123 -5.44 11.05 -19.40
C THR A 123 -4.19 11.46 -18.61
N ARG A 124 -4.30 11.65 -17.30
CA ARG A 124 -3.18 12.02 -16.43
C ARG A 124 -2.14 10.91 -16.28
N GLU A 125 -2.58 9.66 -16.14
CA GLU A 125 -1.70 8.49 -16.09
C GLU A 125 -0.81 8.45 -17.35
N ARG A 126 -1.43 8.54 -18.54
CA ARG A 126 -0.71 8.66 -19.82
C ARG A 126 0.26 9.84 -19.82
N ASP A 127 -0.22 11.03 -19.45
CA ASP A 127 0.54 12.29 -19.60
C ASP A 127 1.69 12.44 -18.60
N VAL A 128 1.61 11.76 -17.46
CA VAL A 128 2.71 11.61 -16.50
C VAL A 128 3.69 10.55 -16.98
N MET A 129 3.22 9.32 -17.27
CA MET A 129 4.11 8.23 -17.69
C MET A 129 4.89 8.55 -18.98
N SER A 130 4.30 9.30 -19.92
CA SER A 130 4.98 9.78 -21.13
C SER A 130 6.11 10.79 -20.87
N ARG A 131 6.25 11.30 -19.63
CA ARG A 131 7.33 12.20 -19.18
C ARG A 131 8.38 11.49 -18.31
N LEU A 132 8.13 10.25 -17.90
CA LEU A 132 9.04 9.47 -17.06
C LEU A 132 9.98 8.64 -17.94
N ASP A 133 11.28 8.82 -17.72
CA ASP A 133 12.34 8.01 -18.30
C ASP A 133 13.46 7.88 -17.25
N HIS A 134 13.34 6.85 -16.43
CA HIS A 134 14.18 6.53 -15.27
C HIS A 134 13.91 5.07 -14.87
N PRO A 135 14.92 4.26 -14.50
CA PRO A 135 14.78 2.80 -14.39
C PRO A 135 13.71 2.35 -13.38
N PHE A 136 13.59 3.05 -12.25
CA PHE A 136 12.68 2.70 -11.15
C PHE A 136 11.18 2.98 -11.39
N PHE A 137 10.77 3.10 -12.65
CA PHE A 137 9.39 3.37 -13.04
C PHE A 137 8.90 2.39 -14.12
N VAL A 138 7.59 2.10 -14.12
CA VAL A 138 6.96 1.36 -15.21
C VAL A 138 6.96 2.21 -16.47
N LYS A 139 7.65 1.76 -17.53
CA LYS A 139 7.81 2.52 -18.77
C LYS A 139 6.61 2.31 -19.70
N LEU A 140 6.00 3.40 -20.14
CA LEU A 140 4.97 3.42 -21.18
C LEU A 140 5.63 3.45 -22.58
N TYR A 141 5.49 2.37 -23.35
CA TYR A 141 6.10 2.26 -24.68
C TYR A 141 5.18 2.75 -25.80
N PHE A 142 3.86 2.54 -25.66
CA PHE A 142 2.87 2.94 -26.66
C PHE A 142 1.46 2.99 -26.07
N THR A 143 0.57 3.72 -26.73
CA THR A 143 -0.88 3.66 -26.48
C THR A 143 -1.65 3.46 -27.79
N PHE A 144 -2.72 2.68 -27.77
CA PHE A 144 -3.68 2.59 -28.86
C PHE A 144 -5.12 2.45 -28.32
N GLN A 145 -6.10 2.42 -29.21
CA GLN A 145 -7.52 2.26 -28.89
C GLN A 145 -8.27 1.61 -30.04
N ASP A 146 -9.35 0.90 -29.72
CA ASP A 146 -10.42 0.52 -30.64
C ASP A 146 -11.69 1.32 -30.28
N ASP A 147 -12.87 0.92 -30.74
CA ASP A 147 -14.12 1.65 -30.47
C ASP A 147 -14.58 1.58 -29.00
N GLU A 148 -14.22 0.52 -28.27
CA GLU A 148 -14.67 0.26 -26.90
C GLU A 148 -13.60 0.50 -25.82
N LYS A 149 -12.32 0.32 -26.15
CA LYS A 149 -11.22 0.18 -25.19
C LYS A 149 -10.03 1.08 -25.50
N LEU A 150 -9.30 1.42 -24.44
CA LEU A 150 -7.98 2.04 -24.46
C LEU A 150 -6.95 0.99 -24.03
N TYR A 151 -5.75 1.03 -24.63
CA TYR A 151 -4.66 0.09 -24.36
C TYR A 151 -3.36 0.84 -24.12
N PHE A 152 -2.77 0.67 -22.93
CA PHE A 152 -1.44 1.20 -22.61
C PHE A 152 -0.44 0.03 -22.57
N GLY A 153 0.61 0.07 -23.39
CA GLY A 153 1.66 -0.94 -23.43
C GLY A 153 2.80 -0.59 -22.48
N LEU A 154 2.89 -1.34 -21.38
CA LEU A 154 3.81 -1.07 -20.27
C LEU A 154 4.94 -2.12 -20.19
N SER A 155 6.06 -1.76 -19.55
CA SER A 155 7.11 -2.72 -19.15
C SER A 155 6.54 -3.79 -18.21
N TYR A 156 6.80 -5.07 -18.48
CA TYR A 156 6.32 -6.15 -17.63
C TYR A 156 7.22 -6.37 -16.40
N ALA A 157 6.76 -5.88 -15.25
CA ALA A 157 7.36 -6.17 -13.95
C ALA A 157 7.10 -7.64 -13.54
N LYS A 158 7.98 -8.56 -13.96
CA LYS A 158 7.81 -10.02 -13.82
C LYS A 158 7.55 -10.50 -12.39
N ASN A 159 8.17 -9.87 -11.40
CA ASN A 159 8.04 -10.26 -10.00
C ASN A 159 6.82 -9.64 -9.29
N GLY A 160 6.13 -8.67 -9.89
CA GLY A 160 4.88 -8.10 -9.34
C GLY A 160 5.07 -7.25 -8.08
N GLU A 161 4.01 -7.07 -7.29
CA GLU A 161 3.99 -6.16 -6.11
C GLU A 161 5.06 -6.45 -5.05
N LEU A 162 5.69 -5.41 -4.52
CA LEU A 162 6.53 -5.46 -3.33
C LEU A 162 5.74 -5.94 -2.10
N LEU A 163 4.46 -5.57 -1.97
CA LEU A 163 3.59 -6.00 -0.88
C LEU A 163 3.47 -7.52 -0.78
N LYS A 164 3.50 -8.25 -1.91
CA LYS A 164 3.50 -9.71 -1.95
C LYS A 164 4.66 -10.29 -1.15
N TYR A 165 5.85 -9.68 -1.24
CA TYR A 165 7.04 -10.13 -0.53
C TYR A 165 6.96 -9.81 0.97
N ILE A 166 6.54 -8.59 1.34
CA ILE A 166 6.29 -8.21 2.74
C ILE A 166 5.28 -9.18 3.40
N ARG A 167 4.17 -9.48 2.72
CA ARG A 167 3.16 -10.44 3.18
C ARG A 167 3.71 -11.87 3.29
N LYS A 168 4.61 -12.29 2.40
CA LYS A 168 5.20 -13.65 2.36
C LYS A 168 6.28 -13.88 3.42
N ILE A 169 7.20 -12.92 3.61
CA ILE A 169 8.38 -13.10 4.48
C ILE A 169 8.21 -12.50 5.88
N GLY A 170 7.11 -11.77 6.12
CA GLY A 170 6.80 -11.14 7.40
C GLY A 170 7.42 -9.76 7.51
N SER A 171 8.76 -9.68 7.55
CA SER A 171 9.53 -8.43 7.56
C SER A 171 10.88 -8.60 6.88
N PHE A 172 11.43 -7.51 6.34
CA PHE A 172 12.72 -7.45 5.68
C PHE A 172 13.84 -7.33 6.73
N ASP A 173 15.06 -7.73 6.39
CA ASP A 173 16.25 -7.42 7.19
C ASP A 173 16.72 -5.97 6.94
N GLU A 174 17.76 -5.50 7.65
CA GLU A 174 18.23 -4.12 7.48
C GLU A 174 18.81 -3.89 6.08
N THR A 175 19.48 -4.88 5.49
CA THR A 175 20.12 -4.78 4.16
C THR A 175 19.08 -4.62 3.05
N CYS A 176 18.06 -5.49 3.00
CA CYS A 176 16.97 -5.39 2.05
C CYS A 176 16.15 -4.11 2.28
N THR A 177 15.87 -3.75 3.55
CA THR A 177 15.17 -2.50 3.86
C THR A 177 15.95 -1.30 3.32
N ARG A 178 17.26 -1.23 3.56
CA ARG A 178 18.12 -0.12 3.12
C ARG A 178 18.18 -0.01 1.60
N PHE A 179 18.39 -1.13 0.90
CA PHE A 179 18.46 -1.17 -0.56
C PHE A 179 17.15 -0.69 -1.19
N TYR A 180 16.02 -1.32 -0.86
CA TYR A 180 14.73 -0.97 -1.44
C TYR A 180 14.27 0.44 -1.05
N THR A 181 14.61 0.92 0.15
CA THR A 181 14.37 2.32 0.54
C THR A 181 15.19 3.28 -0.33
N ALA A 182 16.46 2.98 -0.60
CA ALA A 182 17.30 3.81 -1.47
C ALA A 182 16.77 3.89 -2.91
N GLU A 183 16.24 2.79 -3.46
CA GLU A 183 15.62 2.83 -4.79
C GLU A 183 14.39 3.75 -4.82
N ILE A 184 13.53 3.66 -3.79
CA ILE A 184 12.35 4.53 -3.67
C ILE A 184 12.77 6.00 -3.50
N VAL A 185 13.78 6.29 -2.69
CA VAL A 185 14.34 7.66 -2.52
C VAL A 185 14.87 8.21 -3.83
N SER A 186 15.64 7.42 -4.60
CA SER A 186 16.14 7.80 -5.93
C SER A 186 14.99 8.05 -6.93
N ALA A 187 13.96 7.20 -6.92
CA ALA A 187 12.79 7.36 -7.76
C ALA A 187 12.00 8.64 -7.42
N LEU A 188 11.79 8.92 -6.12
CA LEU A 188 11.08 10.11 -5.67
C LEU A 188 11.87 11.40 -5.94
N GLU A 189 13.21 11.39 -5.80
CA GLU A 189 14.07 12.52 -6.17
C GLU A 189 13.85 12.92 -7.64
N TYR A 190 13.87 11.94 -8.55
CA TYR A 190 13.59 12.14 -9.96
C TYR A 190 12.17 12.69 -10.22
N LEU A 191 11.17 12.10 -9.57
CA LEU A 191 9.76 12.48 -9.74
C LEU A 191 9.48 13.91 -9.26
N HIS A 192 10.03 14.25 -8.09
CA HIS A 192 9.92 15.58 -7.46
C HIS A 192 10.74 16.63 -8.18
N GLY A 193 11.89 16.26 -8.75
CA GLY A 193 12.68 17.10 -9.66
C GLY A 193 11.92 17.47 -10.94
N LYS A 194 11.03 16.59 -11.43
CA LYS A 194 10.08 16.90 -12.52
C LYS A 194 8.80 17.62 -12.07
N GLY A 195 8.69 18.02 -10.81
CA GLY A 195 7.53 18.72 -10.26
C GLY A 195 6.27 17.86 -10.18
N ILE A 196 6.42 16.54 -10.05
CA ILE A 196 5.31 15.58 -9.98
C ILE A 196 5.23 15.03 -8.56
N ILE A 197 4.02 14.95 -8.01
CA ILE A 197 3.71 14.30 -6.71
C ILE A 197 2.97 12.98 -7.02
N HIS A 198 3.30 11.88 -6.35
CA HIS A 198 2.66 10.57 -6.55
C HIS A 198 1.28 10.49 -5.90
N ARG A 199 1.15 10.96 -4.64
CA ARG A 199 -0.05 11.00 -3.79
C ARG A 199 -0.66 9.66 -3.36
N ASP A 200 -0.43 8.57 -4.09
CA ASP A 200 -0.83 7.20 -3.67
C ASP A 200 0.38 6.24 -3.73
N LEU A 201 1.48 6.61 -3.06
CA LEU A 201 2.68 5.77 -2.95
C LEU A 201 2.48 4.73 -1.83
N LYS A 202 2.62 3.44 -2.17
CA LYS A 202 2.40 2.30 -1.27
C LYS A 202 3.01 1.01 -1.85
N PRO A 203 3.27 -0.05 -1.07
CA PRO A 203 3.91 -1.27 -1.58
C PRO A 203 3.10 -2.07 -2.61
N GLU A 204 1.81 -1.79 -2.79
CA GLU A 204 0.99 -2.25 -3.92
C GLU A 204 1.42 -1.58 -5.24
N ASN A 205 1.70 -0.27 -5.20
CA ASN A 205 2.06 0.56 -6.36
C ASN A 205 3.57 0.56 -6.66
N ILE A 206 4.33 -0.29 -5.95
CA ILE A 206 5.76 -0.55 -6.19
C ILE A 206 5.86 -2.00 -6.68
N LEU A 207 6.08 -2.18 -7.98
CA LEU A 207 6.29 -3.50 -8.58
C LEU A 207 7.79 -3.86 -8.60
N LEU A 208 8.13 -5.09 -8.95
CA LEU A 208 9.50 -5.59 -9.07
C LEU A 208 9.73 -6.18 -10.48
N ASN A 209 10.84 -5.78 -11.12
CA ASN A 209 11.24 -6.26 -12.45
C ASN A 209 11.78 -7.71 -12.40
N GLU A 210 12.35 -8.21 -13.50
CA GLU A 210 12.98 -9.54 -13.53
C GLU A 210 14.15 -9.67 -12.55
N ASP A 211 15.00 -8.65 -12.52
CA ASP A 211 16.23 -8.55 -11.73
C ASP A 211 16.00 -8.13 -10.27
N MET A 212 14.74 -8.06 -9.83
CA MET A 212 14.29 -7.63 -8.49
C MET A 212 14.53 -6.15 -8.12
N HIS A 213 14.78 -5.26 -9.09
CA HIS A 213 14.70 -3.80 -8.91
C HIS A 213 13.25 -3.30 -8.92
N ILE A 214 12.95 -2.17 -8.24
CA ILE A 214 11.59 -1.61 -8.23
C ILE A 214 11.15 -1.03 -9.59
N GLN A 215 9.83 -1.03 -9.82
CA GLN A 215 9.16 -0.22 -10.84
C GLN A 215 7.88 0.39 -10.26
N ILE A 216 7.89 1.70 -9.96
CA ILE A 216 6.73 2.43 -9.43
C ILE A 216 5.66 2.62 -10.53
N THR A 217 4.38 2.52 -10.15
CA THR A 217 3.22 2.53 -11.06
C THR A 217 1.99 3.26 -10.47
N ASP A 218 0.91 3.33 -11.25
CA ASP A 218 -0.38 4.02 -10.99
C ASP A 218 -0.31 5.55 -10.84
N PHE A 219 0.08 6.20 -11.93
CA PHE A 219 0.10 7.66 -12.04
C PHE A 219 -1.28 8.29 -12.30
N GLY A 220 -2.38 7.53 -12.24
CA GLY A 220 -3.73 8.07 -12.39
C GLY A 220 -4.07 9.09 -11.31
N THR A 221 -3.57 8.86 -10.09
CA THR A 221 -3.80 9.70 -8.90
C THR A 221 -2.77 10.81 -8.72
N ALA A 222 -1.67 10.79 -9.49
CA ALA A 222 -0.56 11.74 -9.41
C ALA A 222 -0.97 13.21 -9.65
N LYS A 223 -0.04 14.14 -9.46
CA LYS A 223 -0.27 15.57 -9.70
C LYS A 223 1.01 16.27 -10.18
N VAL A 224 0.95 16.82 -11.39
CA VAL A 224 1.95 17.78 -11.90
C VAL A 224 1.66 19.16 -11.30
N LEU A 225 2.68 19.78 -10.72
CA LEU A 225 2.68 21.16 -10.23
C LEU A 225 2.91 22.15 -11.39
N SER A 226 2.40 23.36 -11.25
CA SER A 226 2.84 24.51 -12.06
C SER A 226 4.11 25.10 -11.46
N ALA A 227 4.95 25.75 -12.27
CA ALA A 227 6.25 26.28 -11.84
C ALA A 227 6.16 27.17 -10.58
N ASP A 228 5.09 27.97 -10.49
CA ASP A 228 4.89 28.96 -9.42
C ASP A 228 4.20 28.39 -8.16
N SER A 229 3.98 27.07 -8.07
CA SER A 229 3.12 26.46 -7.05
C SER A 229 3.78 25.28 -6.32
N ARG A 230 4.11 25.47 -5.04
CA ARG A 230 4.69 24.44 -4.15
C ARG A 230 3.67 23.44 -3.60
N GLN A 231 2.38 23.80 -3.56
CA GLN A 231 1.30 22.96 -3.04
C GLN A 231 0.20 22.78 -4.09
N ALA A 232 -0.27 21.55 -4.25
CA ALA A 232 -1.47 21.26 -5.02
C ALA A 232 -2.69 21.15 -4.10
N ARG A 233 -3.73 21.96 -4.36
CA ARG A 233 -5.05 21.74 -3.74
C ARG A 233 -5.60 20.39 -4.19
N ALA A 234 -5.91 19.52 -3.24
CA ALA A 234 -6.43 18.18 -3.49
C ALA A 234 -7.96 18.19 -3.45
N ASN A 235 -8.60 18.53 -4.58
CA ASN A 235 -10.07 18.60 -4.73
C ASN A 235 -10.80 17.23 -4.60
N SER A 236 -10.10 16.19 -4.14
CA SER A 236 -10.51 14.80 -4.11
C SER A 236 -9.63 14.05 -3.12
N PHE A 237 -10.24 13.39 -2.13
CA PHE A 237 -9.53 12.45 -1.27
C PHE A 237 -9.24 11.18 -2.07
N VAL A 238 -7.95 10.87 -2.29
CA VAL A 238 -7.50 9.70 -3.08
C VAL A 238 -6.20 9.19 -2.48
N GLY A 239 -6.18 7.93 -2.06
CA GLY A 239 -5.03 7.25 -1.48
C GLY A 239 -5.49 6.12 -0.55
N THR A 240 -4.67 5.08 -0.37
CA THR A 240 -4.97 4.05 0.64
C THR A 240 -4.74 4.61 2.05
N ALA A 241 -5.75 4.54 2.92
CA ALA A 241 -5.83 5.25 4.21
C ALA A 241 -4.60 5.10 5.13
N GLN A 242 -3.83 4.01 5.02
CA GLN A 242 -2.66 3.70 5.85
C GLN A 242 -1.39 4.53 5.49
N TYR A 243 -1.37 5.15 4.31
CA TYR A 243 -0.22 5.93 3.79
C TYR A 243 -0.57 7.41 3.54
N VAL A 244 -1.83 7.81 3.79
CA VAL A 244 -2.31 9.19 3.66
C VAL A 244 -1.58 10.09 4.67
N SER A 245 -1.14 11.26 4.21
CA SER A 245 -0.46 12.27 5.03
C SER A 245 -1.44 13.21 5.75
N PRO A 246 -1.06 13.79 6.91
CA PRO A 246 -1.97 14.58 7.74
C PRO A 246 -2.49 15.84 7.02
N GLU A 247 -1.69 16.51 6.19
CA GLU A 247 -2.10 17.71 5.43
C GLU A 247 -3.22 17.41 4.41
N LEU A 248 -3.28 16.18 3.88
CA LEU A 248 -4.36 15.75 3.00
C LEU A 248 -5.70 15.55 3.75
N LEU A 249 -5.63 15.28 5.06
CA LEU A 249 -6.79 15.15 5.94
C LEU A 249 -7.26 16.50 6.49
N THR A 250 -6.33 17.37 6.90
CA THR A 250 -6.64 18.66 7.56
C THR A 250 -6.90 19.79 6.58
N GLU A 251 -5.95 20.06 5.66
CA GLU A 251 -6.00 21.18 4.72
C GLU A 251 -6.68 20.81 3.39
N LYS A 252 -6.71 19.52 3.06
CA LYS A 252 -7.02 19.00 1.72
C LYS A 252 -6.02 19.56 0.68
N SER A 253 -4.77 19.68 1.11
CA SER A 253 -3.60 20.02 0.29
C SER A 253 -2.77 18.74 0.05
N ALA A 254 -1.90 18.77 -0.97
CA ALA A 254 -0.86 17.77 -1.17
C ALA A 254 0.38 18.46 -1.71
N CYS A 255 1.55 18.08 -1.22
CA CYS A 255 2.85 18.61 -1.62
C CYS A 255 3.82 17.46 -1.90
N LYS A 256 5.03 17.75 -2.37
CA LYS A 256 6.10 16.75 -2.54
C LYS A 256 6.35 15.96 -1.24
N SER A 257 6.32 16.66 -0.10
CA SER A 257 6.49 16.07 1.24
C SER A 257 5.38 15.10 1.66
N SER A 258 4.25 15.05 0.96
CA SER A 258 3.21 14.02 1.16
C SER A 258 3.69 12.64 0.72
N ASP A 259 4.52 12.54 -0.31
CA ASP A 259 5.15 11.27 -0.72
C ASP A 259 6.25 10.83 0.27
N LEU A 260 6.90 11.78 0.96
CA LEU A 260 7.90 11.50 2.01
C LEU A 260 7.27 10.91 3.28
N TRP A 261 6.06 11.34 3.63
CA TRP A 261 5.26 10.69 4.67
C TRP A 261 4.93 9.23 4.30
N ALA A 262 4.48 9.00 3.06
CA ALA A 262 4.20 7.66 2.55
C ALA A 262 5.48 6.77 2.55
N LEU A 263 6.64 7.33 2.18
CA LEU A 263 7.95 6.67 2.32
C LEU A 263 8.22 6.26 3.78
N GLY A 264 7.96 7.14 4.75
CA GLY A 264 8.07 6.81 6.19
C GLY A 264 7.20 5.61 6.60
N CYS A 265 5.94 5.58 6.16
CA CYS A 265 5.04 4.43 6.37
C CYS A 265 5.56 3.15 5.71
N ILE A 266 6.14 3.24 4.51
CA ILE A 266 6.71 2.10 3.78
C ILE A 266 7.95 1.55 4.49
N ILE A 267 8.90 2.39 4.90
CA ILE A 267 10.10 1.96 5.65
C ILE A 267 9.69 1.25 6.95
N TYR A 268 8.75 1.82 7.69
CA TYR A 268 8.19 1.20 8.88
C TYR A 268 7.59 -0.19 8.57
N GLN A 269 6.82 -0.30 7.48
CA GLN A 269 6.19 -1.57 7.08
C GLN A 269 7.18 -2.63 6.59
N LEU A 270 8.29 -2.25 5.95
CA LEU A 270 9.36 -3.17 5.57
C LEU A 270 9.98 -3.84 6.81
N VAL A 271 10.32 -3.04 7.84
CA VAL A 271 10.94 -3.52 9.08
C VAL A 271 9.94 -4.21 10.02
N ALA A 272 8.74 -3.67 10.18
CA ALA A 272 7.76 -4.15 11.17
C ALA A 272 6.70 -5.12 10.61
N GLY A 273 6.64 -5.29 9.28
CA GLY A 273 5.74 -6.22 8.58
C GLY A 273 4.28 -5.78 8.43
N LEU A 274 3.95 -4.59 8.96
CA LEU A 274 2.65 -3.92 8.93
C LEU A 274 2.88 -2.40 8.99
N PRO A 275 2.02 -1.56 8.37
CA PRO A 275 2.14 -0.10 8.43
C PRO A 275 1.90 0.47 9.85
N PRO A 276 2.34 1.71 10.14
CA PRO A 276 2.25 2.29 11.47
C PRO A 276 0.81 2.58 11.89
N PHE A 277 0.04 3.27 11.05
CA PHE A 277 -1.32 3.67 11.36
C PHE A 277 -2.32 2.57 10.98
N ARG A 278 -2.84 1.87 11.98
CA ARG A 278 -3.79 0.75 11.83
C ARG A 278 -4.93 0.83 12.85
N ALA A 279 -6.15 0.56 12.38
CA ALA A 279 -7.35 0.38 13.18
C ALA A 279 -8.40 -0.42 12.37
N GLY A 280 -9.55 -0.73 12.98
CA GLY A 280 -10.63 -1.50 12.34
C GLY A 280 -11.43 -0.75 11.27
N ASN A 281 -11.27 0.57 11.13
CA ASN A 281 -11.88 1.38 10.07
C ASN A 281 -11.00 2.59 9.74
N GLU A 282 -11.27 3.23 8.58
CA GLU A 282 -10.45 4.34 8.07
C GLU A 282 -10.50 5.58 8.97
N TYR A 283 -11.66 5.90 9.57
CA TYR A 283 -11.80 7.04 10.48
C TYR A 283 -10.85 6.95 11.69
N LEU A 284 -10.70 5.76 12.28
CA LEU A 284 -9.76 5.51 13.36
C LEU A 284 -8.29 5.52 12.88
N ILE A 285 -8.01 5.14 11.64
CA ILE A 285 -6.67 5.29 11.03
C ILE A 285 -6.35 6.80 10.87
N PHE A 286 -7.29 7.60 10.37
CA PHE A 286 -7.13 9.05 10.25
C PHE A 286 -6.93 9.72 11.61
N GLN A 287 -7.70 9.34 12.64
CA GLN A 287 -7.50 9.82 14.01
C GLN A 287 -6.08 9.54 14.52
N LYS A 288 -5.51 8.36 14.23
CA LYS A 288 -4.13 8.05 14.59
C LYS A 288 -3.11 8.90 13.81
N ILE A 289 -3.34 9.11 12.50
CA ILE A 289 -2.47 9.95 11.65
C ILE A 289 -2.38 11.39 12.19
N ILE A 290 -3.52 12.06 12.45
CA ILE A 290 -3.50 13.46 12.94
C ILE A 290 -3.00 13.63 14.38
N LYS A 291 -2.95 12.54 15.16
CA LYS A 291 -2.34 12.50 16.52
C LYS A 291 -0.89 12.03 16.53
N LEU A 292 -0.35 11.57 15.40
CA LEU A 292 0.91 10.84 15.30
C LEU A 292 0.97 9.58 16.21
N GLU A 293 -0.15 8.87 16.34
CA GLU A 293 -0.33 7.77 17.30
C GLU A 293 0.10 6.41 16.72
N TYR A 294 1.41 6.10 16.82
CA TYR A 294 2.00 4.81 16.46
C TYR A 294 3.19 4.44 17.36
N ASP A 295 3.44 3.14 17.53
CA ASP A 295 4.55 2.60 18.32
C ASP A 295 5.57 1.87 17.45
N PHE A 296 6.83 1.80 17.86
CA PHE A 296 7.82 0.90 17.25
C PHE A 296 7.86 -0.46 17.98
N PRO A 297 7.99 -1.59 17.27
CA PRO A 297 8.29 -2.87 17.91
C PRO A 297 9.69 -2.84 18.55
N GLU A 298 9.89 -3.65 19.60
CA GLU A 298 11.14 -3.72 20.38
C GLU A 298 12.40 -3.97 19.53
N LYS A 299 12.26 -4.62 18.38
CA LYS A 299 13.35 -5.00 17.47
C LYS A 299 13.33 -4.25 16.14
N PHE A 300 13.15 -2.93 16.20
CA PHE A 300 13.30 -2.03 15.05
C PHE A 300 14.75 -1.52 14.93
N PHE A 301 15.32 -1.51 13.72
CA PHE A 301 16.72 -1.12 13.52
C PHE A 301 16.94 0.37 13.90
N PRO A 302 17.90 0.73 14.80
CA PRO A 302 17.99 2.09 15.34
C PRO A 302 18.14 3.20 14.28
N LYS A 303 18.99 2.98 13.26
CA LYS A 303 19.17 3.92 12.14
C LYS A 303 17.90 4.07 11.29
N ALA A 304 17.13 3.00 11.11
CA ALA A 304 15.85 3.07 10.41
C ALA A 304 14.77 3.75 11.25
N LYS A 305 14.79 3.56 12.59
CA LYS A 305 13.85 4.22 13.51
C LYS A 305 14.00 5.75 13.41
N ASP A 306 15.24 6.22 13.57
CA ASP A 306 15.62 7.63 13.45
C ASP A 306 15.26 8.23 12.08
N LEU A 307 15.33 7.45 10.99
CA LEU A 307 14.85 7.87 9.67
C LEU A 307 13.32 7.99 9.60
N VAL A 308 12.57 7.01 10.14
CA VAL A 308 11.10 7.04 10.16
C VAL A 308 10.59 8.20 11.03
N GLU A 309 11.20 8.46 12.18
CA GLU A 309 10.85 9.58 13.06
C GLU A 309 11.07 10.95 12.38
N LYS A 310 12.04 11.04 11.44
CA LYS A 310 12.31 12.24 10.62
C LYS A 310 11.44 12.36 9.35
N LEU A 311 10.69 11.32 8.99
CA LEU A 311 9.77 11.31 7.84
C LEU A 311 8.31 11.43 8.27
N LEU A 312 7.93 10.76 9.36
CA LEU A 312 6.59 10.83 9.97
C LEU A 312 6.47 12.05 10.90
N VAL A 313 6.79 13.23 10.37
CA VAL A 313 6.56 14.52 11.05
C VAL A 313 5.23 15.10 10.59
N LEU A 314 4.39 15.58 11.53
CA LEU A 314 3.07 16.13 11.19
C LEU A 314 3.19 17.32 10.23
N ASP A 315 4.08 18.27 10.54
CA ASP A 315 4.41 19.39 9.66
C ASP A 315 5.21 18.91 8.44
N ALA A 316 4.63 19.13 7.26
CA ALA A 316 5.21 18.76 5.97
C ALA A 316 6.52 19.50 5.63
N THR A 317 6.77 20.67 6.22
CA THR A 317 7.99 21.48 6.00
C THR A 317 9.17 21.06 6.87
N ASN A 318 8.95 20.16 7.83
CA ASN A 318 9.98 19.65 8.74
C ASN A 318 10.38 18.18 8.44
N ARG A 319 9.86 17.58 7.36
CA ARG A 319 10.19 16.19 6.96
C ARG A 319 11.53 16.15 6.22
N LEU A 320 12.41 15.23 6.62
CA LEU A 320 13.71 15.02 5.97
C LEU A 320 13.52 14.66 4.49
N GLY A 321 14.07 15.48 3.58
CA GLY A 321 13.90 15.34 2.14
C GLY A 321 13.03 16.42 1.48
N CYS A 322 12.27 17.22 2.25
CA CYS A 322 11.46 18.30 1.68
C CYS A 322 12.34 19.51 1.26
N GLU A 323 11.79 20.42 0.46
CA GLU A 323 12.55 21.55 -0.10
C GLU A 323 13.09 22.49 0.98
N GLU A 324 12.29 22.72 2.03
CA GLU A 324 12.63 23.52 3.21
C GLU A 324 13.77 22.91 4.04
N MET A 325 13.89 21.57 4.06
CA MET A 325 14.94 20.81 4.75
C MET A 325 16.17 20.53 3.88
N GLY A 326 16.36 21.27 2.79
CA GLY A 326 17.51 21.11 1.87
C GLY A 326 17.36 19.98 0.83
N GLY A 327 16.15 19.43 0.68
CA GLY A 327 15.82 18.43 -0.33
C GLY A 327 16.47 17.07 -0.10
N TYR A 328 16.71 16.36 -1.20
CA TYR A 328 17.18 14.97 -1.18
C TYR A 328 18.63 14.78 -0.74
N GLY A 329 19.45 15.84 -0.68
CA GLY A 329 20.84 15.76 -0.21
C GLY A 329 20.94 15.27 1.24
N PRO A 330 20.37 16.00 2.22
CA PRO A 330 20.30 15.57 3.61
C PRO A 330 19.59 14.23 3.84
N LEU A 331 18.59 13.88 3.02
CA LEU A 331 17.92 12.57 3.09
C LEU A 331 18.86 11.42 2.68
N LYS A 332 19.59 11.56 1.57
CA LYS A 332 20.55 10.56 1.10
C LYS A 332 21.80 10.47 1.99
N ALA A 333 22.15 11.54 2.68
CA ALA A 333 23.23 11.60 3.68
C ALA A 333 22.84 11.04 5.07
N HIS A 334 21.61 10.55 5.24
CA HIS A 334 21.16 10.00 6.53
C HIS A 334 21.97 8.74 6.91
N PRO A 335 22.39 8.56 8.19
CA PRO A 335 23.23 7.42 8.60
C PRO A 335 22.68 6.02 8.29
N PHE A 336 21.38 5.89 8.02
CA PHE A 336 20.80 4.65 7.50
C PHE A 336 21.37 4.23 6.13
N PHE A 337 21.68 5.18 5.26
CA PHE A 337 22.17 4.96 3.89
C PHE A 337 23.70 5.00 3.75
N GLU A 338 24.46 5.00 4.86
CA GLU A 338 25.93 5.09 4.89
C GLU A 338 26.68 4.08 3.98
N SER A 339 26.04 2.96 3.63
CA SER A 339 26.57 1.91 2.76
C SER A 339 26.02 1.92 1.32
N ILE A 340 25.22 2.93 0.94
CA ILE A 340 24.61 3.04 -0.39
C ILE A 340 25.48 3.90 -1.32
N VAL A 341 25.89 3.31 -2.45
CA VAL A 341 26.34 4.04 -3.63
C VAL A 341 25.11 4.35 -4.48
N TRP A 342 24.89 5.61 -4.82
CA TRP A 342 23.61 6.08 -5.40
C TRP A 342 23.62 6.08 -6.93
N GLU A 343 24.78 6.37 -7.52
CA GLU A 343 24.99 6.65 -8.94
C GLU A 343 24.68 5.44 -9.84
N ASN A 344 24.96 4.24 -9.35
CA ASN A 344 24.80 2.97 -10.06
C ASN A 344 23.80 2.01 -9.38
N LEU A 345 22.92 2.50 -8.51
CA LEU A 345 22.01 1.66 -7.70
C LEU A 345 21.17 0.71 -8.57
N HIS A 346 20.69 1.18 -9.72
CA HIS A 346 19.95 0.40 -10.72
C HIS A 346 20.79 -0.63 -11.53
N LEU A 347 22.08 -0.79 -11.18
CA LEU A 347 23.01 -1.76 -11.75
C LEU A 347 23.62 -2.67 -10.65
N GLN A 348 23.33 -2.42 -9.37
CA GLN A 348 23.75 -3.25 -8.25
C GLN A 348 22.78 -4.42 -8.09
N THR A 349 23.26 -5.65 -8.01
CA THR A 349 22.40 -6.82 -7.76
C THR A 349 21.61 -6.65 -6.45
N PRO A 350 20.26 -6.64 -6.47
CA PRO A 350 19.48 -6.49 -5.26
C PRO A 350 19.71 -7.63 -4.25
N PRO A 351 19.69 -7.34 -2.93
CA PRO A 351 19.87 -8.35 -1.90
C PRO A 351 18.72 -9.37 -1.92
N LYS A 352 19.04 -10.65 -1.70
CA LYS A 352 18.05 -11.73 -1.70
C LYS A 352 17.04 -11.53 -0.55
N LEU A 353 15.75 -11.43 -0.89
CA LEU A 353 14.64 -11.30 0.06
C LEU A 353 14.42 -12.59 0.88
N THR A 354 15.28 -12.81 1.87
CA THR A 354 15.13 -13.83 2.91
C THR A 354 14.23 -13.32 4.03
N ALA A 355 13.53 -14.24 4.72
CA ALA A 355 12.78 -13.87 5.91
C ALA A 355 13.76 -13.56 7.06
N TYR A 356 13.52 -12.47 7.80
CA TYR A 356 14.33 -12.12 8.97
C TYR A 356 14.15 -13.16 10.10
N LEU A 357 15.12 -14.08 10.20
CA LEU A 357 15.13 -15.19 11.15
C LEU A 357 16.35 -15.09 12.08
N PRO A 358 16.30 -14.24 13.13
CA PRO A 358 17.32 -14.25 14.16
C PRO A 358 17.29 -15.62 14.88
N ALA A 359 18.40 -16.36 14.76
CA ALA A 359 18.60 -17.78 15.02
C ALA A 359 18.03 -18.75 13.96
N MET A 360 18.70 -18.83 12.82
CA MET A 360 19.24 -20.12 12.34
C MET A 360 20.64 -20.28 12.93
N SER A 361 21.05 -21.49 13.32
CA SER A 361 22.47 -21.82 13.58
C SER A 361 23.18 -22.15 12.26
N GLU A 362 24.50 -21.98 12.21
CA GLU A 362 25.29 -22.06 10.97
C GLU A 362 25.47 -23.50 10.45
N ASP A 363 25.04 -24.51 11.21
CA ASP A 363 25.24 -25.95 10.95
C ASP A 363 24.19 -26.60 10.01
N ASP A 364 23.16 -25.87 9.55
CA ASP A 364 21.97 -26.42 8.88
C ASP A 364 21.90 -26.13 7.35
N GLU A 365 23.00 -25.66 6.73
CA GLU A 365 23.08 -25.28 5.30
C GLU A 365 22.86 -26.47 4.32
N ASP A 366 23.39 -27.65 4.64
CA ASP A 366 23.48 -28.80 3.70
C ASP A 366 22.12 -29.43 3.29
N CYS A 367 20.99 -28.98 3.84
CA CYS A 367 19.71 -29.70 3.77
C CYS A 367 18.65 -29.11 2.80
N TYR A 368 18.92 -27.99 2.10
CA TYR A 368 17.88 -27.24 1.37
C TYR A 368 18.12 -27.08 -0.14
N GLY A 369 17.63 -28.06 -0.91
CA GLY A 369 17.67 -28.05 -2.37
C GLY A 369 16.73 -27.02 -3.04
N ASN A 370 17.30 -26.24 -3.97
CA ASN A 370 16.68 -25.43 -5.02
C ASN A 370 15.30 -24.78 -4.75
N TYR A 371 15.32 -23.48 -4.43
CA TYR A 371 14.15 -22.64 -4.19
C TYR A 371 13.21 -22.40 -5.40
N ASP A 372 13.70 -22.49 -6.63
CA ASP A 372 12.98 -21.96 -7.81
C ASP A 372 11.70 -22.77 -8.14
N ASN A 373 11.73 -24.08 -7.93
CA ASN A 373 10.58 -24.97 -8.15
C ASN A 373 9.38 -24.66 -7.24
N LEU A 374 9.58 -23.97 -6.11
CA LEU A 374 8.49 -23.59 -5.20
C LEU A 374 7.83 -22.25 -5.58
N LEU A 375 8.42 -21.44 -6.46
CA LEU A 375 7.84 -20.17 -6.90
C LEU A 375 6.71 -20.35 -7.93
N SER A 376 6.77 -21.40 -8.74
CA SER A 376 5.76 -21.70 -9.77
C SER A 376 4.46 -22.26 -9.18
N GLN A 377 4.56 -23.08 -8.13
CA GLN A 377 3.46 -23.94 -7.67
C GLN A 377 2.34 -23.18 -6.92
N PHE A 378 2.61 -22.01 -6.35
CA PHE A 378 1.62 -21.18 -5.63
C PHE A 378 0.87 -20.18 -6.52
N GLY A 379 1.12 -20.17 -7.83
CA GLY A 379 0.38 -19.32 -8.78
C GLY A 379 -1.07 -19.74 -9.04
N CYS A 380 -1.58 -20.78 -8.35
CA CYS A 380 -2.89 -21.38 -8.62
C CYS A 380 -3.70 -21.61 -7.33
N MET A 381 -4.11 -20.52 -6.68
CA MET A 381 -5.24 -20.53 -5.73
C MET A 381 -6.21 -19.42 -6.12
N GLN A 382 -7.39 -19.80 -6.62
CA GLN A 382 -8.45 -18.87 -6.95
C GLN A 382 -9.15 -18.37 -5.68
N VAL A 383 -9.51 -17.09 -5.65
CA VAL A 383 -10.33 -16.52 -4.57
C VAL A 383 -11.79 -16.82 -4.86
N SER A 384 -12.38 -17.75 -4.11
CA SER A 384 -13.83 -17.99 -4.15
C SER A 384 -14.57 -16.80 -3.53
N SER A 385 -15.44 -16.16 -4.30
CA SER A 385 -16.28 -15.07 -3.83
C SER A 385 -17.40 -15.56 -2.91
N SER A 386 -17.69 -14.80 -1.86
CA SER A 386 -18.84 -15.00 -0.98
C SER A 386 -19.53 -13.66 -0.72
N ALA A 387 -20.77 -13.52 -1.16
CA ALA A 387 -21.57 -12.31 -0.98
C ALA A 387 -22.94 -12.65 -0.39
N SER A 388 -23.24 -12.12 0.79
CA SER A 388 -24.60 -12.03 1.32
C SER A 388 -24.66 -11.00 2.45
N SER A 389 -25.62 -10.08 2.35
CA SER A 389 -25.99 -9.09 3.36
C SER A 389 -26.62 -9.70 4.61
N HIS A 390 -26.52 -9.02 5.76
CA HIS A 390 -27.64 -8.82 6.68
C HIS A 390 -27.49 -7.48 7.44
N SER A 391 -28.49 -7.08 8.22
CA SER A 391 -28.81 -5.66 8.47
C SER A 391 -29.19 -5.37 9.94
N LEU A 392 -29.04 -4.10 10.35
CA LEU A 392 -29.44 -3.51 11.65
C LEU A 392 -28.55 -3.95 12.84
N SER A 393 -28.44 -3.18 13.93
CA SER A 393 -29.05 -1.89 14.30
C SER A 393 -28.03 -0.91 14.90
N ALA A 394 -28.40 0.37 15.03
CA ALA A 394 -27.57 1.37 15.70
C ALA A 394 -27.66 1.28 17.25
N ALA A 395 -26.59 1.69 17.92
CA ALA A 395 -26.53 2.03 19.34
C ALA A 395 -25.53 3.20 19.52
N GLU A 396 -25.70 4.00 20.56
CA GLU A 396 -25.15 5.37 20.62
C GLU A 396 -23.83 5.51 21.40
N THR A 397 -23.27 6.72 21.33
CA THR A 397 -22.04 7.17 21.99
C THR A 397 -21.94 6.86 23.48
N SER A 398 -20.76 6.41 23.91
CA SER A 398 -20.25 6.66 25.27
C SER A 398 -18.73 6.92 25.26
N THR A 399 -18.29 7.68 26.26
CA THR A 399 -16.89 8.09 26.52
C THR A 399 -16.13 6.99 27.29
N PRO A 400 -14.78 7.04 27.37
CA PRO A 400 -14.01 5.90 27.89
C PRO A 400 -14.26 5.62 29.37
N GLN A 401 -14.78 4.42 29.66
CA GLN A 401 -14.78 3.83 30.99
C GLN A 401 -14.20 2.41 30.94
N THR A 402 -13.47 2.05 32.00
CA THR A 402 -12.94 0.70 32.24
C THR A 402 -14.03 -0.26 32.73
N SER A 403 -13.69 -1.55 32.77
CA SER A 403 -14.47 -2.65 33.38
C SER A 403 -15.89 -2.86 32.84
N GLY A 404 -15.98 -3.42 31.63
CA GLY A 404 -16.89 -4.56 31.43
C GLY A 404 -16.27 -5.82 32.06
N GLY A 405 -17.08 -6.75 32.54
CA GLY A 405 -16.58 -7.91 33.29
C GLY A 405 -15.91 -8.97 32.40
N ASN A 406 -15.01 -9.80 32.95
CA ASN A 406 -14.40 -10.91 32.20
C ASN A 406 -15.47 -11.82 31.59
N ILE A 407 -16.58 -12.01 32.31
CA ILE A 407 -17.75 -12.78 31.88
C ILE A 407 -18.39 -12.21 30.60
N GLU A 408 -18.42 -10.89 30.42
CA GLU A 408 -19.04 -10.21 29.28
C GLU A 408 -18.11 -10.27 28.07
N GLN A 409 -16.82 -9.92 28.26
CA GLN A 409 -15.79 -10.04 27.24
C GLN A 409 -15.69 -11.49 26.71
N TYR A 410 -15.75 -12.47 27.62
CA TYR A 410 -15.76 -13.89 27.27
C TYR A 410 -16.94 -14.26 26.36
N ILE A 411 -18.16 -13.77 26.64
CA ILE A 411 -19.33 -14.07 25.80
C ILE A 411 -19.18 -13.43 24.42
N HIS A 412 -18.88 -12.13 24.37
CA HIS A 412 -18.83 -11.36 23.13
C HIS A 412 -17.78 -11.89 22.12
N ASP A 413 -16.61 -12.30 22.62
CA ASP A 413 -15.48 -12.69 21.77
C ASP A 413 -15.36 -14.21 21.52
N LEU A 414 -16.26 -15.03 22.10
CA LEU A 414 -16.26 -16.47 21.87
C LEU A 414 -16.57 -16.82 20.41
N ASP A 415 -17.54 -16.14 19.80
CA ASP A 415 -17.93 -16.31 18.40
C ASP A 415 -16.85 -15.82 17.44
N ASN A 416 -16.09 -14.78 17.83
CA ASN A 416 -14.88 -14.33 17.14
C ASN A 416 -13.71 -15.33 17.25
N ASN A 417 -13.87 -16.41 18.03
CA ASN A 417 -12.89 -17.45 18.27
C ASN A 417 -11.53 -16.91 18.79
N SER A 418 -11.55 -15.76 19.48
CA SER A 418 -10.34 -15.04 19.91
C SER A 418 -10.66 -14.00 20.98
N PHE A 419 -10.32 -14.27 22.24
CA PHE A 419 -10.54 -13.37 23.39
C PHE A 419 -9.29 -13.24 24.28
N GLU A 420 -9.31 -12.30 25.21
CA GLU A 420 -8.32 -12.11 26.29
C GLU A 420 -9.05 -11.64 27.57
N LEU A 421 -8.82 -12.32 28.70
CA LEU A 421 -9.41 -12.01 30.01
C LEU A 421 -8.37 -11.34 30.92
N ASP A 422 -8.78 -10.54 31.91
CA ASP A 422 -7.90 -10.14 33.01
C ASP A 422 -7.57 -11.36 33.90
N LEU A 423 -6.50 -11.26 34.70
CA LEU A 423 -6.20 -12.23 35.77
C LEU A 423 -6.90 -11.87 37.09
N GLN A 424 -7.51 -10.68 37.16
CA GLN A 424 -8.34 -10.26 38.27
C GLN A 424 -9.77 -10.77 38.10
N PHE A 425 -10.10 -11.82 38.86
CA PHE A 425 -11.44 -12.37 39.00
C PHE A 425 -11.62 -12.96 40.41
N SER A 426 -12.87 -13.07 40.87
CA SER A 426 -13.21 -13.82 42.09
C SER A 426 -13.25 -15.34 41.83
N GLU A 427 -13.15 -16.17 42.88
CA GLU A 427 -13.29 -17.63 42.73
C GLU A 427 -14.69 -18.03 42.20
N ASP A 428 -15.75 -17.30 42.56
CA ASP A 428 -17.09 -17.53 42.01
C ASP A 428 -17.22 -17.10 40.54
N GLU A 429 -16.58 -15.98 40.16
CA GLU A 429 -16.48 -15.56 38.75
C GLU A 429 -15.70 -16.57 37.91
N LYS A 430 -14.55 -17.04 38.42
CA LYS A 430 -13.74 -18.10 37.82
C LYS A 430 -14.54 -19.39 37.64
N ARG A 431 -15.31 -19.79 38.65
CA ARG A 431 -16.20 -20.96 38.60
C ARG A 431 -17.29 -20.80 37.54
N LEU A 432 -17.86 -19.61 37.39
CA LEU A 432 -18.84 -19.29 36.36
C LEU A 432 -18.22 -19.25 34.95
N LEU A 433 -17.02 -18.68 34.80
CA LEU A 433 -16.24 -18.70 33.55
C LEU A 433 -15.89 -20.13 33.13
N LEU A 434 -15.44 -20.97 34.06
CA LEU A 434 -15.18 -22.39 33.81
C LEU A 434 -16.45 -23.16 33.40
N ALA A 435 -17.59 -22.91 34.04
CA ALA A 435 -18.86 -23.51 33.65
C ALA A 435 -19.30 -23.08 32.24
N LYS A 436 -19.17 -21.79 31.90
CA LYS A 436 -19.43 -21.27 30.54
C LYS A 436 -18.45 -21.82 29.51
N GLN A 437 -17.19 -22.02 29.88
CA GLN A 437 -16.19 -22.66 29.05
C GLN A 437 -16.55 -24.13 28.77
N ALA A 438 -16.94 -24.89 29.79
CA ALA A 438 -17.32 -26.29 29.64
C ALA A 438 -18.58 -26.48 28.78
N GLY A 439 -19.57 -25.59 28.89
CA GLY A 439 -20.80 -25.65 28.11
C GLY A 439 -20.71 -25.10 26.68
N GLY A 440 -19.83 -24.12 26.41
CA GLY A 440 -19.84 -23.37 25.15
C GLY A 440 -18.53 -23.33 24.35
N ASN A 441 -17.38 -23.72 24.92
CA ASN A 441 -16.09 -23.56 24.24
C ASN A 441 -15.65 -24.87 23.53
N PRO A 442 -15.54 -24.90 22.18
CA PRO A 442 -15.16 -26.11 21.45
C PRO A 442 -13.73 -26.59 21.75
N TRP A 443 -12.91 -25.75 22.39
CA TRP A 443 -11.53 -26.06 22.75
C TRP A 443 -11.35 -26.57 24.19
N HIS A 444 -12.40 -26.54 25.02
CA HIS A 444 -12.35 -26.94 26.43
C HIS A 444 -11.79 -28.36 26.65
N GLN A 445 -12.16 -29.29 25.75
CA GLN A 445 -11.70 -30.67 25.74
C GLN A 445 -10.17 -30.86 25.64
N PHE A 446 -9.41 -29.81 25.27
CA PHE A 446 -7.95 -29.87 25.11
C PHE A 446 -7.17 -29.19 26.25
N VAL A 447 -7.84 -28.65 27.28
CA VAL A 447 -7.19 -27.82 28.31
C VAL A 447 -7.30 -28.36 29.74
N GLU A 448 -7.66 -29.64 29.90
CA GLU A 448 -7.64 -30.35 31.20
C GLU A 448 -8.40 -29.61 32.33
N ASN A 449 -9.58 -29.07 32.02
CA ASN A 449 -10.41 -28.24 32.90
C ASN A 449 -9.79 -26.91 33.38
N ASN A 450 -8.62 -26.51 32.89
CA ASN A 450 -8.05 -25.19 33.16
C ASN A 450 -8.84 -24.09 32.43
N LEU A 451 -8.95 -22.90 33.02
CA LEU A 451 -9.56 -21.75 32.36
C LEU A 451 -8.62 -21.21 31.28
N ILE A 452 -9.15 -21.02 30.07
CA ILE A 452 -8.48 -20.32 28.98
C ILE A 452 -8.54 -18.83 29.29
N LEU A 453 -7.37 -18.21 29.48
CA LEU A 453 -7.19 -16.79 29.77
C LEU A 453 -7.02 -15.96 28.48
N LYS A 454 -6.50 -16.60 27.43
CA LYS A 454 -6.42 -16.01 26.09
C LYS A 454 -6.48 -17.12 25.04
N MET A 455 -7.22 -16.89 23.96
CA MET A 455 -7.14 -17.74 22.77
C MET A 455 -7.13 -16.94 21.47
N GLY A 456 -6.69 -17.57 20.39
CA GLY A 456 -6.83 -17.01 19.04
C GLY A 456 -6.09 -17.82 17.97
N PRO A 457 -6.32 -17.50 16.68
CA PRO A 457 -5.64 -18.13 15.56
C PRO A 457 -4.17 -17.66 15.47
N VAL A 458 -3.24 -18.60 15.32
CA VAL A 458 -1.83 -18.34 15.01
C VAL A 458 -1.33 -19.28 13.93
N ASP A 459 -0.30 -18.90 13.19
CA ASP A 459 0.42 -19.77 12.26
C ASP A 459 1.71 -20.28 12.90
N LYS A 460 1.79 -21.58 13.15
CA LYS A 460 2.97 -22.24 13.73
C LYS A 460 3.83 -22.83 12.63
N ARG A 461 5.13 -22.51 12.62
CA ARG A 461 6.08 -23.07 11.64
C ARG A 461 6.42 -24.55 11.95
N LYS A 462 6.47 -25.38 10.91
CA LYS A 462 6.99 -26.76 10.92
C LYS A 462 7.80 -26.98 9.64
N GLY A 463 9.12 -26.79 9.71
CA GLY A 463 10.00 -26.78 8.54
C GLY A 463 9.73 -25.56 7.65
N LEU A 464 9.68 -25.78 6.33
CA LEU A 464 9.38 -24.75 5.34
C LEU A 464 7.93 -24.22 5.40
N PHE A 465 7.00 -24.97 6.01
CA PHE A 465 5.57 -24.64 5.99
C PHE A 465 5.07 -24.10 7.33
N ALA A 466 4.29 -23.02 7.29
CA ALA A 466 3.46 -22.60 8.40
C ALA A 466 2.11 -23.37 8.37
N ARG A 467 1.54 -23.66 9.54
CA ARG A 467 0.19 -24.24 9.65
C ARG A 467 -0.63 -23.49 10.69
N ARG A 468 -1.86 -23.12 10.33
CA ARG A 468 -2.84 -22.47 11.22
C ARG A 468 -3.15 -23.37 12.42
N ARG A 469 -3.13 -22.79 13.61
CA ARG A 469 -3.46 -23.40 14.90
C ARG A 469 -4.38 -22.46 15.67
N GLN A 470 -5.22 -23.02 16.53
CA GLN A 470 -5.77 -22.27 17.67
C GLN A 470 -4.73 -22.35 18.79
N LEU A 471 -4.23 -21.22 19.26
CA LEU A 471 -3.37 -21.15 20.45
C LEU A 471 -4.26 -20.89 21.67
N LEU A 472 -4.03 -21.63 22.76
CA LEU A 472 -4.75 -21.53 24.02
C LEU A 472 -3.74 -21.28 25.15
N LEU A 473 -3.88 -20.15 25.84
CA LEU A 473 -3.16 -19.80 27.06
C LEU A 473 -4.09 -20.00 28.26
N THR A 474 -3.68 -20.80 29.24
CA THR A 474 -4.52 -21.21 30.37
C THR A 474 -3.98 -20.77 31.73
N GLU A 475 -4.81 -20.85 32.78
CA GLU A 475 -4.36 -20.75 34.18
C GLU A 475 -3.41 -21.89 34.58
N GLY A 476 -3.72 -23.11 34.13
CA GLY A 476 -2.81 -24.25 34.21
C GLY A 476 -1.54 -23.96 33.39
N PRO A 477 -0.37 -24.49 33.80
CA PRO A 477 0.94 -24.12 33.28
C PRO A 477 1.23 -24.76 31.90
N HIS A 478 0.34 -24.51 30.95
CA HIS A 478 0.29 -25.11 29.62
C HIS A 478 -0.05 -24.05 28.57
N LEU A 479 0.45 -24.26 27.36
CA LEU A 479 0.21 -23.40 26.19
C LEU A 479 -0.09 -24.33 25.01
N TYR A 480 -1.36 -24.69 24.87
CA TYR A 480 -1.81 -25.71 23.92
C TYR A 480 -1.95 -25.13 22.51
N TYR A 481 -1.57 -25.89 21.47
CA TYR A 481 -1.88 -25.51 20.09
C TYR A 481 -2.66 -26.61 19.35
N VAL A 482 -3.92 -26.28 19.03
CA VAL A 482 -4.92 -27.20 18.44
C VAL A 482 -5.02 -26.98 16.93
N ASP A 483 -5.31 -28.02 16.17
CA ASP A 483 -5.67 -27.92 14.75
C ASP A 483 -7.14 -27.51 14.61
N PRO A 484 -7.46 -26.29 14.13
CA PRO A 484 -8.79 -25.71 14.32
C PRO A 484 -9.86 -26.29 13.38
N VAL A 485 -9.42 -26.88 12.27
CA VAL A 485 -10.26 -27.59 11.29
C VAL A 485 -10.58 -28.99 11.80
N ASN A 486 -9.54 -29.74 12.17
CA ASN A 486 -9.69 -31.16 12.55
C ASN A 486 -10.14 -31.37 14.00
N LYS A 487 -10.13 -30.31 14.84
CA LYS A 487 -10.36 -30.39 16.31
C LYS A 487 -9.46 -31.43 16.98
N VAL A 488 -8.15 -31.32 16.76
CA VAL A 488 -7.15 -32.23 17.37
C VAL A 488 -5.99 -31.44 17.95
N LEU A 489 -5.69 -31.63 19.24
CA LEU A 489 -4.50 -31.12 19.90
C LEU A 489 -3.22 -31.57 19.17
N LYS A 490 -2.27 -30.66 18.93
CA LYS A 490 -1.00 -30.95 18.25
C LYS A 490 0.23 -30.79 19.17
N GLY A 491 -0.03 -30.69 20.48
CA GLY A 491 0.95 -30.57 21.56
C GLY A 491 0.94 -29.21 22.25
N GLU A 492 1.83 -29.08 23.24
CA GLU A 492 1.96 -27.87 24.08
C GLU A 492 3.34 -27.21 24.00
N ILE A 493 3.40 -26.03 24.61
CA ILE A 493 4.62 -25.35 25.06
C ILE A 493 4.71 -25.56 26.58
N PRO A 494 5.73 -26.29 27.09
CA PRO A 494 5.88 -26.54 28.53
C PRO A 494 6.37 -25.29 29.26
N TRP A 495 5.82 -25.04 30.45
CA TRP A 495 6.18 -23.90 31.27
C TRP A 495 7.39 -24.18 32.17
N SER A 496 8.16 -23.13 32.46
CA SER A 496 9.40 -23.21 33.24
C SER A 496 9.79 -21.83 33.78
N LEU A 497 10.74 -21.78 34.71
CA LEU A 497 11.34 -20.54 35.21
C LEU A 497 12.12 -19.77 34.13
N GLU A 498 12.50 -20.45 33.04
CA GLU A 498 13.20 -19.85 31.88
C GLU A 498 12.25 -19.51 30.72
N LEU A 499 10.93 -19.73 30.88
CA LEU A 499 9.97 -19.44 29.81
C LEU A 499 9.94 -17.95 29.52
N ARG A 500 10.35 -17.59 28.29
CA ARG A 500 10.46 -16.20 27.85
C ARG A 500 9.76 -16.01 26.50
N PRO A 501 8.63 -15.28 26.44
CA PRO A 501 8.08 -14.84 25.17
C PRO A 501 8.92 -13.67 24.62
N GLU A 502 9.04 -13.57 23.29
CA GLU A 502 9.78 -12.51 22.61
C GLU A 502 9.05 -12.09 21.33
N ALA A 503 8.62 -10.84 21.24
CA ALA A 503 8.07 -10.28 20.01
C ALA A 503 9.23 -9.93 19.05
N LYS A 504 9.17 -10.41 17.80
CA LYS A 504 10.15 -10.07 16.75
C LYS A 504 9.65 -8.92 15.88
N ASN A 505 8.38 -8.96 15.49
CA ASN A 505 7.65 -7.89 14.83
C ASN A 505 6.15 -7.99 15.22
N PHE A 506 5.25 -7.23 14.58
CA PHE A 506 3.83 -7.27 14.95
C PHE A 506 3.13 -8.62 14.74
N LYS A 507 3.60 -9.44 13.79
CA LYS A 507 3.05 -10.78 13.52
C LYS A 507 3.85 -11.86 14.24
N THR A 508 5.17 -11.82 14.18
CA THR A 508 6.04 -12.91 14.64
C THR A 508 6.41 -12.75 16.11
N PHE A 509 6.14 -13.79 16.90
CA PHE A 509 6.67 -13.94 18.25
C PHE A 509 7.22 -15.35 18.49
N PHE A 510 8.25 -15.43 19.32
CA PHE A 510 8.83 -16.69 19.76
C PHE A 510 8.42 -16.92 21.22
N VAL A 511 8.23 -18.19 21.61
CA VAL A 511 8.22 -18.58 23.02
C VAL A 511 9.40 -19.50 23.25
N HIS A 512 10.34 -19.04 24.07
CA HIS A 512 11.54 -19.79 24.42
C HIS A 512 11.27 -20.64 25.67
N THR A 513 11.73 -21.89 25.65
CA THR A 513 11.81 -22.81 26.80
C THR A 513 13.20 -23.47 26.78
N PRO A 514 13.70 -24.05 27.89
CA PRO A 514 15.09 -24.54 28.00
C PRO A 514 15.54 -25.42 26.84
N ASN A 515 14.64 -26.30 26.37
CA ASN A 515 14.94 -27.28 25.32
C ASN A 515 14.47 -26.85 23.92
N ARG A 516 13.77 -25.70 23.76
CA ARG A 516 13.11 -25.36 22.49
C ARG A 516 12.66 -23.90 22.35
N THR A 517 12.91 -23.34 21.16
CA THR A 517 12.21 -22.13 20.68
C THR A 517 10.97 -22.50 19.86
N TYR A 518 9.82 -21.91 20.19
CA TYR A 518 8.55 -22.08 19.48
C TYR A 518 8.24 -20.85 18.61
N TYR A 519 8.34 -21.02 17.30
CA TYR A 519 8.13 -19.99 16.29
C TYR A 519 6.62 -19.87 15.94
N LEU A 520 6.01 -18.73 16.27
CA LEU A 520 4.58 -18.45 16.12
C LEU A 520 4.34 -17.12 15.39
N MET A 521 3.23 -17.03 14.65
CA MET A 521 2.81 -15.81 13.96
C MET A 521 1.34 -15.52 14.20
N ASP A 522 1.01 -14.37 14.78
CA ASP A 522 -0.33 -13.83 14.87
C ASP A 522 -0.70 -13.16 13.53
N PRO A 523 -1.70 -13.66 12.78
CA PRO A 523 -2.05 -13.15 11.45
C PRO A 523 -2.62 -11.72 11.50
N SER A 524 -3.21 -11.35 12.64
CA SER A 524 -3.87 -10.06 12.89
C SER A 524 -2.90 -8.98 13.39
N GLY A 525 -1.62 -9.31 13.61
CA GLY A 525 -0.59 -8.37 14.04
C GLY A 525 -0.59 -8.05 15.54
N ASN A 526 -1.06 -8.97 16.38
CA ASN A 526 -1.14 -8.81 17.84
C ASN A 526 -0.06 -9.61 18.62
N ALA A 527 1.07 -9.94 18.00
CA ALA A 527 2.14 -10.73 18.62
C ALA A 527 2.66 -10.16 19.96
N HIS A 528 2.69 -8.82 20.08
CA HIS A 528 3.06 -8.14 21.32
C HIS A 528 2.05 -8.39 22.46
N LYS A 529 0.75 -8.55 22.17
CA LYS A 529 -0.28 -8.86 23.17
C LYS A 529 -0.13 -10.29 23.68
N TRP A 530 0.15 -11.25 22.78
CA TRP A 530 0.53 -12.60 23.19
C TRP A 530 1.75 -12.60 24.11
N CYS A 531 2.82 -11.89 23.75
CA CYS A 531 4.02 -11.83 24.59
C CYS A 531 3.74 -11.21 25.96
N LYS A 532 3.01 -10.08 25.99
CA LYS A 532 2.58 -9.45 27.24
C LYS A 532 1.80 -10.43 28.11
N LYS A 533 0.74 -11.05 27.59
CA LYS A 533 -0.17 -11.89 28.39
C LYS A 533 0.47 -13.20 28.86
N ILE A 534 1.31 -13.82 28.03
CA ILE A 534 2.10 -15.00 28.44
C ILE A 534 3.04 -14.64 29.60
N HIS A 535 3.74 -13.50 29.51
CA HIS A 535 4.63 -13.03 30.57
C HIS A 535 3.90 -12.57 31.84
N GLU A 536 2.70 -12.02 31.70
CA GLU A 536 1.80 -11.63 32.80
C GLU A 536 1.36 -12.85 33.63
N VAL A 537 0.85 -13.90 32.96
CA VAL A 537 0.53 -15.19 33.58
C VAL A 537 1.77 -15.84 34.21
N TRP A 538 2.93 -15.71 33.56
CA TRP A 538 4.21 -16.20 34.09
C TRP A 538 4.59 -15.53 35.41
N ARG A 539 4.51 -14.19 35.50
CA ARG A 539 4.75 -13.48 36.78
C ARG A 539 3.74 -13.92 37.84
N HIS A 540 2.46 -14.02 37.49
CA HIS A 540 1.42 -14.46 38.42
C HIS A 540 1.75 -15.85 39.00
N ARG A 541 2.20 -16.79 38.16
CA ARG A 541 2.53 -18.16 38.58
C ARG A 541 3.85 -18.28 39.36
N TYR A 542 4.90 -17.55 38.99
CA TYR A 542 6.26 -17.76 39.49
C TYR A 542 6.81 -16.66 40.41
N HIS A 543 6.39 -15.40 40.30
CA HIS A 543 6.83 -14.35 41.25
C HIS A 543 6.01 -14.36 42.56
N GLN A 544 4.73 -14.74 42.55
CA GLN A 544 3.95 -14.88 43.79
C GLN A 544 4.50 -15.99 44.72
N ASN A 545 5.28 -16.93 44.18
CA ASN A 545 5.96 -18.00 44.92
C ASN A 545 7.42 -17.68 45.28
N ALA A 546 7.88 -16.44 45.05
CA ALA A 546 9.20 -15.96 45.48
C ALA A 546 9.11 -14.99 46.69
N ALA A 547 7.90 -14.77 47.21
CA ALA A 547 7.59 -13.89 48.35
C ALA A 547 6.83 -14.64 49.48
N LYS A 548 6.99 -15.96 49.52
CA LYS A 548 6.52 -16.90 50.55
C LYS A 548 7.59 -17.96 50.77
#